data_AF-A0A535RF41-F1
#
_entry.id   AF-A0A535RF41-F1
#
_cell.length_a   1.000
_cell.length_b   1.000
_cell.length_c   1.000
_cell.angle_alpha   90.00
_cell.angle_beta   90.00
_cell.angle_gamma   90.00
#
_symmetry.space_group_name_H-M   'P 1'
#
loop_
_entity.id
_entity.type
_entity.pdbx_description
1 polymer ?
#
loop_
_entity_poly.entity_id
_entity_poly.type
_entity_poly.pdbx_seq_one_letter_code
_entity_poly.pdbx_strand_id
1 'polypeptide(L)'
;MASSTDRASALSRLAAAYARHQLRRWTGRGSRGGAGRAERIYKPEHYLALTPEERELLPAMSRCLNCGICALVAGRLGDAYLPDLSSAYLRPLHLLPMLRSDLEGAGHADLEAAAAACPVGVPLPAVAAIVRRLAGG
;
A
#
# COMPACT_ATOMS: atom_id res chain seq x y z
N MET A 1 1.27 -45.72 16.90
CA MET A 1 0.43 -44.80 17.69
C MET A 1 1.34 -44.13 18.71
N ALA A 2 1.46 -42.80 18.72
CA ALA A 2 2.33 -42.11 19.67
C ALA A 2 1.83 -42.36 21.10
N SER A 3 2.74 -42.57 22.05
CA SER A 3 2.36 -42.84 23.43
C SER A 3 1.69 -41.60 24.05
N SER A 4 0.88 -41.80 25.09
CA SER A 4 0.30 -40.69 25.87
C SER A 4 1.38 -39.74 26.41
N THR A 5 2.56 -40.28 26.73
CA THR A 5 3.74 -39.56 27.19
C THR A 5 4.35 -38.67 26.11
N ASP A 6 4.41 -39.14 24.86
CA ASP A 6 4.91 -38.33 23.73
C ASP A 6 3.98 -37.16 23.43
N ARG A 7 2.67 -37.39 23.54
CA ARG A 7 1.66 -36.36 23.35
C ARG A 7 1.72 -35.30 24.47
N ALA A 8 1.88 -35.73 25.72
CA ALA A 8 2.02 -34.81 26.85
C ALA A 8 3.30 -33.95 26.74
N SER A 9 4.41 -34.56 26.33
CA SER A 9 5.68 -33.86 26.07
C SER A 9 5.56 -32.82 24.95
N ALA A 10 4.92 -33.19 23.83
CA ALA A 10 4.67 -32.29 22.71
C ALA A 10 3.78 -31.09 23.12
N LEU A 11 2.70 -31.34 23.86
CA LEU A 11 1.80 -30.29 24.34
C LEU A 11 2.50 -29.36 25.34
N SER A 12 3.35 -29.90 26.21
CA SER A 12 4.12 -29.10 27.18
C SER A 12 5.11 -28.18 26.49
N ARG A 13 5.81 -28.70 25.45
CA ARG A 13 6.72 -27.90 24.62
C ARG A 13 5.97 -26.80 23.85
N LEU A 14 4.79 -27.12 23.31
CA LEU A 14 3.93 -26.15 22.63
C LEU A 14 3.46 -25.05 23.59
N ALA A 15 2.95 -25.43 24.76
CA ALA A 15 2.49 -24.49 25.78
C ALA A 15 3.63 -23.57 26.24
N ALA A 16 4.82 -24.12 26.49
CA ALA A 16 6.00 -23.35 26.86
C ALA A 16 6.48 -22.42 25.73
N ALA A 17 6.39 -22.85 24.46
CA ALA A 17 6.70 -21.99 23.32
C ALA A 17 5.68 -20.86 23.16
N TYR A 18 4.40 -21.16 23.31
CA TYR A 18 3.31 -20.18 23.20
C TYR A 18 3.35 -19.17 24.35
N ALA A 19 3.54 -19.61 25.59
CA ALA A 19 3.70 -18.73 26.74
C ALA A 19 4.90 -17.79 26.58
N ARG A 20 6.05 -18.30 26.12
CA ARG A 20 7.22 -17.46 25.80
C ARG A 20 6.93 -16.47 24.67
N HIS A 21 6.21 -16.87 23.63
CA HIS A 21 5.80 -15.99 22.54
C HIS A 21 4.91 -14.84 23.05
N GLN A 22 3.90 -15.17 23.85
CA GLN A 22 2.97 -14.19 24.43
C GLN A 22 3.69 -13.24 25.39
N LEU A 23 4.56 -13.77 26.26
CA LEU A 23 5.36 -12.95 27.16
C LEU A 23 6.26 -11.98 26.37
N ARG A 24 6.92 -12.45 25.31
CA ARG A 24 7.71 -11.58 24.40
C ARG A 24 6.85 -10.54 23.69
N ARG A 25 5.60 -10.86 23.34
CA ARG A 25 4.68 -9.91 22.71
C ARG A 25 4.21 -8.84 23.70
N TRP A 26 3.97 -9.21 24.95
CA TRP A 26 3.56 -8.29 26.00
C TRP A 26 4.70 -7.40 26.47
N THR A 27 5.90 -7.95 26.69
CA THR A 27 7.06 -7.19 27.20
C THR A 27 7.88 -6.54 26.09
N GLY A 28 7.79 -7.05 24.86
CA GLY A 28 8.54 -6.56 23.69
C GLY A 28 7.80 -5.54 22.83
N ARG A 29 6.62 -5.08 23.25
CA ARG A 29 5.77 -4.10 22.55
C ARG A 29 6.24 -2.64 22.66
N GLY A 30 7.47 -2.40 23.11
CA GLY A 30 8.16 -1.13 22.83
C GLY A 30 8.40 -1.04 21.33
N SER A 31 8.07 0.11 20.72
CA SER A 31 8.17 0.41 19.29
C SER A 31 9.53 0.02 18.70
N ARG A 32 9.71 -1.25 18.29
CA ARG A 32 10.96 -1.71 17.68
C ARG A 32 11.01 -1.33 16.21
N GLY A 33 11.06 -0.03 15.93
CA GLY A 33 11.48 0.58 14.67
C GLY A 33 11.05 -0.15 13.41
N GLY A 34 9.87 -0.79 13.38
CA GLY A 34 9.49 -1.71 12.31
C GLY A 34 9.34 -0.94 11.00
N ALA A 35 8.69 0.23 11.09
CA ALA A 35 8.64 1.21 10.02
C ALA A 35 10.04 1.66 9.60
N GLY A 36 10.91 2.07 10.54
CA GLY A 36 12.28 2.48 10.21
C GLY A 36 13.17 1.37 9.65
N ARG A 37 12.93 0.10 10.02
CA ARG A 37 13.62 -1.07 9.46
C ARG A 37 13.12 -1.36 8.05
N ALA A 38 11.81 -1.31 7.82
CA ALA A 38 11.23 -1.44 6.50
C ALA A 38 11.75 -0.33 5.58
N GLU A 39 11.74 0.92 6.04
CA GLU A 39 12.30 2.07 5.31
C GLU A 39 13.76 1.84 4.93
N ARG A 40 14.62 1.39 5.85
CA ARG A 40 16.02 1.08 5.51
C ARG A 40 16.17 -0.05 4.49
N ILE A 41 15.33 -1.08 4.55
CA ILE A 41 15.38 -2.23 3.63
C ILE A 41 14.95 -1.80 2.22
N TYR A 42 13.87 -1.01 2.11
CA TYR A 42 13.28 -0.64 0.83
C TYR A 42 13.80 0.68 0.26
N LYS A 43 14.60 1.45 1.01
CA LYS A 43 15.22 2.69 0.53
C LYS A 43 16.00 2.52 -0.78
N PRO A 44 16.80 1.45 -1.00
CA PRO A 44 17.50 1.24 -2.27
C PRO A 44 16.55 0.95 -3.45
N GLU A 45 15.34 0.48 -3.17
CA GLU A 45 14.29 0.22 -4.16
C GLU A 45 13.44 1.48 -4.44
N HIS A 46 13.91 2.67 -4.05
CA HIS A 46 13.21 3.95 -4.22
C HIS A 46 11.79 3.98 -3.62
N TYR A 47 11.53 3.18 -2.59
CA TYR A 47 10.31 3.27 -1.80
C TYR A 47 10.38 4.52 -0.91
N LEU A 48 10.12 5.68 -1.49
CA LEU A 48 10.01 6.93 -0.75
C LEU A 48 8.87 6.84 0.26
N ALA A 49 9.10 7.42 1.44
CA ALA A 49 8.03 7.65 2.40
C ALA A 49 7.04 8.67 1.83
N LEU A 50 5.77 8.54 2.21
CA LEU A 50 4.81 9.62 2.05
C LEU A 50 5.22 10.79 2.95
N THR A 51 5.02 12.03 2.50
CA THR A 51 5.18 13.21 3.35
C THR A 51 4.06 13.26 4.40
N PRO A 52 4.17 14.08 5.46
CA PRO A 52 3.08 14.29 6.41
C PRO A 52 1.75 14.65 5.72
N GLU A 53 1.80 15.55 4.74
CA GLU A 53 0.64 16.06 4.01
C GLU A 53 0.00 14.95 3.15
N GLU A 54 0.82 14.12 2.50
CA GLU A 54 0.30 12.99 1.71
C GLU A 54 -0.27 11.89 2.60
N ARG A 55 0.24 11.71 3.83
CA ARG A 55 -0.34 10.78 4.79
C ARG A 55 -1.74 11.21 5.25
N GLU A 56 -2.01 12.50 5.33
CA GLU A 56 -3.35 13.01 5.66
C GLU A 56 -4.38 12.65 4.58
N LEU A 57 -3.94 12.49 3.32
CA LEU A 57 -4.78 12.04 2.21
C LEU A 57 -5.03 10.52 2.21
N LEU A 58 -4.24 9.74 2.95
CA LEU A 58 -4.29 8.27 2.93
C LEU A 58 -5.70 7.71 3.18
N PRO A 59 -6.49 8.19 4.17
CA PRO A 59 -7.84 7.70 4.40
C PRO A 59 -8.81 7.95 3.25
N ALA A 60 -8.56 8.95 2.40
CA ALA A 60 -9.36 9.21 1.20
C ALA A 60 -8.88 8.37 0.02
N MET A 61 -7.55 8.31 -0.20
CA MET A 61 -6.94 7.51 -1.28
C MET A 61 -7.19 6.00 -1.11
N SER A 62 -7.28 5.51 0.12
CA SER A 62 -7.51 4.09 0.42
C SER A 62 -8.96 3.62 0.26
N ARG A 63 -9.87 4.52 -0.13
CA ARG A 63 -11.29 4.17 -0.30
C ARG A 63 -11.61 3.58 -1.67
N CYS A 64 -10.68 3.60 -2.62
CA CYS A 64 -10.95 3.08 -3.95
C CYS A 64 -11.42 1.61 -3.87
N LEU A 65 -12.59 1.34 -4.44
CA LEU A 65 -13.17 0.00 -4.54
C LEU A 65 -12.94 -0.65 -5.92
N ASN A 66 -12.07 -0.07 -6.74
CA ASN A 66 -11.78 -0.52 -8.11
C ASN A 66 -13.03 -0.64 -9.02
N CYS A 67 -14.01 0.25 -8.85
CA CYS A 67 -15.28 0.18 -9.57
C CYS A 67 -15.24 0.67 -11.03
N GLY A 68 -14.19 1.41 -11.42
CA GLY A 68 -14.00 1.84 -12.81
C GLY A 68 -14.78 3.08 -13.28
N ILE A 69 -15.64 3.68 -12.45
CA ILE A 69 -16.48 4.83 -12.85
C ILE A 69 -15.65 6.02 -13.32
N CYS A 70 -14.52 6.30 -12.63
CA CYS A 70 -13.59 7.34 -13.05
C CYS A 70 -13.06 7.15 -14.48
N ALA A 71 -12.77 5.91 -14.87
CA ALA A 71 -12.31 5.57 -16.22
C ALA A 71 -13.42 5.65 -17.27
N LEU A 72 -14.68 5.42 -16.89
CA LEU A 72 -15.82 5.65 -17.78
C LEU A 72 -16.01 7.14 -18.09
N VAL A 73 -15.73 8.02 -17.14
CA VAL A 73 -15.91 9.47 -17.28
C VAL A 73 -14.72 10.13 -17.99
N ALA A 74 -13.50 9.82 -17.58
CA ALA A 74 -12.30 10.51 -18.05
C ALA A 74 -11.43 9.69 -19.01
N GLY A 75 -11.83 8.44 -19.31
CA GLY A 75 -11.07 7.55 -20.19
C GLY A 75 -9.83 6.94 -19.51
N ARG A 76 -8.81 6.65 -20.32
CA ARG A 76 -7.53 6.09 -19.87
C ARG A 76 -6.48 7.18 -19.73
N LEU A 77 -5.52 6.95 -18.84
CA LEU A 77 -4.32 7.77 -18.71
C LEU A 77 -3.19 7.02 -19.44
N GLY A 78 -2.95 7.35 -20.71
CA GLY A 78 -2.06 6.54 -21.55
C GLY A 78 -2.53 5.08 -21.61
N ASP A 79 -1.64 4.15 -21.27
CA ASP A 79 -1.96 2.72 -21.17
C ASP A 79 -2.60 2.36 -19.82
N ALA A 80 -2.45 3.18 -18.79
CA ALA A 80 -2.99 2.93 -17.47
C ALA A 80 -4.52 3.08 -17.38
N TYR A 81 -5.12 2.15 -16.64
CA TYR A 81 -6.50 2.25 -16.19
C TYR A 81 -6.57 3.17 -14.96
N LEU A 82 -7.53 4.10 -14.87
CA LEU A 82 -7.57 5.07 -13.76
C LEU A 82 -7.67 4.46 -12.36
N PRO A 83 -8.32 3.31 -12.15
CA PRO A 83 -8.20 2.58 -10.89
C PRO A 83 -6.78 2.08 -10.56
N ASP A 84 -5.94 1.77 -11.55
CA ASP A 84 -4.54 1.45 -11.28
C ASP A 84 -3.80 2.66 -10.73
N LEU A 85 -4.03 3.85 -11.31
CA LEU A 85 -3.54 5.12 -10.76
C LEU A 85 -3.96 5.30 -9.30
N SER A 86 -5.23 5.03 -8.98
CA SER A 86 -5.77 5.21 -7.63
C SER A 86 -5.10 4.34 -6.56
N SER A 87 -4.49 3.22 -6.95
CA SER A 87 -3.82 2.27 -6.05
C SER A 87 -2.29 2.33 -6.13
N ALA A 88 -1.73 3.04 -7.11
CA ALA A 88 -0.30 3.07 -7.36
C ALA A 88 0.53 3.69 -6.23
N TYR A 89 -0.07 4.54 -5.38
CA TYR A 89 0.58 5.03 -4.17
C TYR A 89 0.91 3.91 -3.16
N LEU A 90 0.30 2.73 -3.28
CA LEU A 90 0.66 1.52 -2.52
C LEU A 90 1.97 0.89 -3.00
N ARG A 91 2.55 1.43 -4.08
CA ARG A 91 3.83 1.05 -4.68
C ARG A 91 3.87 -0.41 -5.18
N PRO A 92 2.89 -0.86 -5.98
CA PRO A 92 3.03 -2.10 -6.74
C PRO A 92 4.16 -1.95 -7.76
N LEU A 93 5.12 -2.88 -7.71
CA LEU A 93 6.38 -2.83 -8.49
C LEU A 93 6.18 -2.66 -10.01
N HIS A 94 5.08 -3.16 -10.56
CA HIS A 94 4.78 -3.06 -11.98
C HIS A 94 4.06 -1.75 -12.38
N LEU A 95 3.30 -1.13 -11.47
CA LEU A 95 2.49 0.05 -11.82
C LEU A 95 3.27 1.34 -11.76
N LEU A 96 4.21 1.50 -10.84
CA LEU A 96 4.94 2.77 -10.70
C LEU A 96 5.75 3.16 -11.95
N PRO A 97 6.53 2.26 -12.58
CA PRO A 97 7.26 2.61 -13.80
C PRO A 97 6.34 2.90 -14.99
N MET A 98 5.25 2.13 -15.13
CA MET A 98 4.25 2.30 -16.19
C MET A 98 3.50 3.63 -16.06
N LEU A 99 3.02 3.93 -14.85
CA LEU A 99 2.30 5.19 -14.60
C LEU A 99 3.20 6.41 -14.73
N ARG A 100 4.51 6.29 -14.49
CA ARG A 100 5.45 7.38 -14.76
C ARG A 100 5.39 7.80 -16.23
N SER A 101 5.52 6.85 -17.15
CA SER A 101 5.44 7.14 -18.58
C SER A 101 4.07 7.69 -18.99
N ASP A 102 2.99 7.14 -18.43
CA ASP A 102 1.64 7.60 -18.75
C ASP A 102 1.32 8.99 -18.19
N LEU A 103 1.88 9.34 -17.03
CA LEU A 103 1.72 10.66 -16.39
C LEU A 103 2.58 11.75 -17.03
N GLU A 104 3.69 11.37 -17.68
CA GLU A 104 4.59 12.24 -18.45
C GLU A 104 4.16 12.40 -19.93
N GLY A 105 3.44 11.41 -20.46
CA GLY A 105 2.95 11.39 -21.84
C GLY A 105 1.74 12.30 -22.10
N ALA A 106 1.42 12.50 -23.38
CA ALA A 106 0.29 13.30 -23.86
C ALA A 106 -1.08 12.58 -23.75
N GLY A 107 -1.22 11.59 -22.86
CA GLY A 107 -2.48 10.92 -22.59
C GLY A 107 -3.26 11.71 -21.56
N HIS A 108 -4.24 12.53 -21.97
CA HIS A 108 -4.95 13.43 -21.05
C HIS A 108 -6.24 12.79 -20.55
N ALA A 109 -6.19 12.06 -19.44
CA ALA A 109 -7.40 11.81 -18.66
C ALA A 109 -7.72 13.08 -17.86
N ASP A 110 -8.96 13.56 -17.93
CA ASP A 110 -9.44 14.64 -17.05
C ASP A 110 -9.61 14.12 -15.62
N LEU A 111 -8.54 14.23 -14.83
CA LEU A 111 -8.51 13.72 -13.46
C LEU A 111 -9.47 14.46 -12.52
N GLU A 112 -9.82 15.72 -12.83
CA GLU A 112 -10.79 16.49 -12.05
C GLU A 112 -12.20 15.95 -12.28
N ALA A 113 -12.58 15.74 -13.55
CA ALA A 113 -13.85 15.10 -13.89
C ALA A 113 -13.94 13.67 -13.33
N ALA A 114 -12.83 12.92 -13.40
CA ALA A 114 -12.72 11.57 -12.85
C ALA A 114 -12.93 11.53 -11.34
N ALA A 115 -12.33 12.49 -10.61
CA ALA A 115 -12.45 12.59 -9.16
C ALA A 115 -13.87 13.01 -8.76
N ALA A 116 -14.48 13.95 -9.47
CA ALA A 116 -15.86 14.39 -9.24
C ALA A 116 -16.87 13.24 -9.42
N ALA A 117 -16.60 12.30 -10.32
CA ALA A 117 -17.44 11.13 -10.55
C ALA A 117 -17.22 9.98 -9.54
N CYS A 118 -16.21 10.06 -8.68
CA CYS A 118 -15.86 8.97 -7.77
C CYS A 118 -16.88 8.83 -6.63
N PRO A 119 -17.58 7.69 -6.48
CA PRO A 119 -18.63 7.53 -5.46
C PRO A 119 -18.09 7.53 -4.03
N VAL A 120 -16.79 7.30 -3.87
CA VAL A 120 -16.10 7.21 -2.57
C VAL A 120 -15.12 8.36 -2.35
N GLY A 121 -15.09 9.35 -3.27
CA GLY A 121 -14.32 10.58 -3.14
C GLY A 121 -12.80 10.40 -3.17
N VAL A 122 -12.27 9.56 -4.06
CA VAL A 122 -10.82 9.41 -4.24
C VAL A 122 -10.25 10.66 -4.94
N PRO A 123 -9.25 11.35 -4.36
CA PRO A 123 -8.70 12.57 -4.92
C PRO A 123 -7.66 12.28 -6.02
N LEU A 124 -8.12 11.88 -7.21
CA LEU A 124 -7.25 11.44 -8.31
C LEU A 124 -6.15 12.43 -8.73
N PRO A 125 -6.38 13.76 -8.78
CA PRO A 125 -5.31 14.74 -9.05
C PRO A 125 -4.18 14.69 -8.01
N ALA A 126 -4.53 14.59 -6.73
CA ALA A 126 -3.57 14.49 -5.65
C ALA A 126 -2.81 13.15 -5.69
N VAL A 127 -3.52 12.04 -5.95
CA VAL A 127 -2.90 10.72 -6.15
C VAL A 127 -1.89 10.77 -7.30
N ALA A 128 -2.23 11.40 -8.42
CA ALA A 128 -1.32 11.56 -9.55
C ALA A 128 -0.06 12.34 -9.19
N ALA A 129 -0.19 13.44 -8.44
CA ALA A 129 0.97 14.20 -7.96
C ALA A 129 1.89 13.35 -7.06
N ILE A 130 1.31 12.57 -6.15
CA ILE A 130 2.04 11.65 -5.27
C ILE A 130 2.76 10.59 -6.10
N VAL A 131 2.07 9.96 -7.05
CA VAL A 131 2.64 8.91 -7.91
C VAL A 131 3.79 9.46 -8.77
N ARG A 132 3.68 10.68 -9.33
CA ARG A 132 4.79 11.34 -10.04
C ARG A 132 6.02 11.49 -9.15
N ARG A 133 5.83 11.96 -7.91
CA ARG A 133 6.92 12.11 -6.95
C ARG A 133 7.54 10.75 -6.57
N LEU A 134 6.72 9.75 -6.30
CA LEU A 134 7.17 8.40 -5.95
C LEU A 134 7.93 7.72 -7.10
N ALA A 135 7.55 7.98 -8.34
CA ALA A 135 8.20 7.40 -9.52
C ALA A 135 9.45 8.18 -10.00
N GLY A 136 9.59 9.44 -9.58
CA GLY A 136 10.73 10.30 -9.89
C GLY A 136 12.01 10.01 -9.09
N GLY A 137 11.87 9.41 -7.89
CA GLY A 137 12.98 9.08 -7.00
C GLY A 137 13.44 10.22 -6.10
#